data_AF-A0A2P6TJX6-F1
#
_entry.id   AF-A0A2P6TJX6-F1
#
_cell.length_a   1.000
_cell.length_b   1.000
_cell.length_c   1.000
_cell.angle_alpha   90.00
_cell.angle_beta   90.00
_cell.angle_gamma   90.00
#
_symmetry.space_group_name_H-M   'P 1'
#
loop_
_entity.id
_entity.type
_entity.pdbx_description
1 polymer ?
#
loop_
_entity_poly.entity_id
_entity_poly.type
_entity_poly.pdbx_seq_one_letter_code
_entity_poly.pdbx_strand_id
1 'polypeptide(L)'
;MNFILADSSGWRELSGHNPPGSRDSLPHCLTAYRGLTRLSLRELSLEDLAGGPYLQDVRSLCLDWNEFAHLPAALSAASRLTHLSLNWNRQLQLSSGDVASLLRLPSLQLQNADQAAHDWQQLAPQLQPPQQTQEPQQQPQAPF
;
A
#
# COMPACT_ATOMS: atom_id res chain seq x y z
N MET A 1 2.74 18.55 -10.57
CA MET A 1 1.74 17.79 -9.78
C MET A 1 0.33 18.36 -9.95
N ASN A 2 -0.64 17.56 -10.42
CA ASN A 2 -2.07 17.91 -10.39
C ASN A 2 -2.79 16.95 -9.46
N PHE A 3 -3.57 17.48 -8.51
CA PHE A 3 -4.44 16.67 -7.66
C PHE A 3 -5.89 16.95 -7.99
N ILE A 4 -6.65 15.88 -8.22
CA ILE A 4 -8.08 15.95 -8.46
C ILE A 4 -8.77 15.51 -7.17
N LEU A 5 -9.58 16.41 -6.61
CA LEU A 5 -10.56 16.06 -5.59
C LEU A 5 -11.81 15.55 -6.30
N ALA A 6 -12.07 14.25 -6.21
CA ALA A 6 -13.30 13.66 -6.71
C ALA A 6 -14.26 13.49 -5.53
N ASP A 7 -15.41 14.20 -5.56
CA ASP A 7 -16.51 14.04 -4.61
C ASP A 7 -17.74 13.48 -5.34
N SER A 8 -17.64 12.26 -5.88
CA SER A 8 -18.74 11.69 -6.68
C SER A 8 -19.77 10.91 -5.86
N SER A 9 -19.67 10.87 -4.52
CA SER A 9 -20.68 10.20 -3.66
C SER A 9 -20.56 10.48 -2.14
N GLY A 10 -19.92 11.59 -1.72
CA GLY A 10 -19.62 11.85 -0.30
C GLY A 10 -18.35 11.19 0.24
N TRP A 11 -17.48 10.71 -0.66
CA TRP A 11 -16.16 10.18 -0.34
C TRP A 11 -15.10 11.22 -0.71
N ARG A 12 -14.26 11.60 0.26
CA ARG A 12 -13.18 12.58 0.07
C ARG A 12 -11.97 11.85 -0.48
N GLU A 13 -11.92 11.73 -1.81
CA GLU A 13 -10.83 11.12 -2.57
C GLU A 13 -9.93 12.18 -3.19
N LEU A 14 -8.62 11.98 -3.08
CA LEU A 14 -7.63 12.80 -3.75
C LEU A 14 -6.73 11.90 -4.59
N SER A 15 -6.61 12.21 -5.88
CA SER A 15 -5.74 11.50 -6.81
C SER A 15 -4.68 12.43 -7.37
N GLY A 16 -3.40 12.08 -7.23
CA GLY A 16 -2.30 12.79 -7.86
C GLY A 16 -1.75 12.04 -9.07
N HIS A 17 -1.39 12.77 -10.13
CA HIS A 17 -0.56 12.25 -11.22
C HIS A 17 0.61 13.20 -11.49
N ASN A 18 1.78 12.64 -11.79
CA ASN A 18 2.96 13.41 -12.19
C ASN A 18 3.31 13.12 -13.66
N PRO A 19 3.74 14.10 -14.47
CA PRO A 19 4.39 13.81 -15.74
C PRO A 19 5.60 12.87 -15.54
N PRO A 20 5.86 11.97 -16.52
CA PRO A 20 6.98 11.04 -16.44
C PRO A 20 8.30 11.79 -16.25
N GLY A 21 9.07 11.40 -15.23
CA GLY A 21 10.39 11.96 -14.93
C GLY A 21 10.43 13.10 -13.90
N SER A 22 9.31 13.49 -13.29
CA SER A 22 9.34 14.39 -12.12
C SER A 22 9.42 13.58 -10.80
N ARG A 23 10.42 13.90 -9.98
CA ARG A 23 10.60 13.42 -8.59
C ARG A 23 10.08 14.45 -7.60
N ASP A 24 8.81 14.81 -7.72
CA ASP A 24 8.23 15.80 -6.82
C ASP A 24 7.83 15.16 -5.48
N SER A 25 8.25 15.80 -4.38
CA SER A 25 7.70 15.49 -3.06
C SER A 25 6.21 15.85 -3.01
N LEU A 26 5.46 15.19 -2.14
CA LEU A 26 4.04 15.50 -1.92
C LEU A 26 3.88 17.00 -1.64
N PRO A 27 2.92 17.69 -2.28
CA PRO A 27 2.79 19.12 -2.10
C PRO A 27 2.45 19.44 -0.64
N HIS A 28 2.98 20.56 -0.13
CA HIS A 28 2.69 21.07 1.21
C HIS A 28 1.19 21.26 1.49
N CYS A 29 0.37 21.44 0.45
CA CYS A 29 -1.08 21.55 0.59
C CYS A 29 -1.74 20.22 0.99
N LEU A 30 -1.19 19.09 0.55
CA LEU A 30 -1.65 17.74 0.93
C LEU A 30 -1.35 17.48 2.40
N THR A 31 -0.14 17.82 2.84
CA THR A 31 0.34 17.46 4.17
C THR A 31 -0.48 18.11 5.28
N ALA A 32 -1.19 19.21 5.00
CA ALA A 32 -2.10 19.87 5.92
C ALA A 32 -3.58 19.41 5.83
N TYR A 33 -3.94 18.62 4.80
CA TYR A 33 -5.33 18.26 4.55
C TYR A 33 -5.89 17.34 5.66
N ARG A 34 -7.19 17.40 5.92
CA ARG A 34 -7.84 16.63 6.99
C ARG A 34 -9.10 15.93 6.53
N GLY A 35 -9.35 14.75 7.08
CA GLY A 35 -10.56 13.96 6.86
C GLY A 35 -10.65 13.36 5.46
N LEU A 36 -9.52 13.06 4.81
CA LEU A 36 -9.52 12.17 3.64
C LEU A 36 -9.88 10.78 4.11
N THR A 37 -10.78 10.12 3.37
CA THR A 37 -11.12 8.71 3.62
C THR A 37 -10.45 7.80 2.61
N ARG A 38 -10.22 8.30 1.39
CA ARG A 38 -9.50 7.59 0.33
C ARG A 38 -8.41 8.50 -0.22
N LEU A 39 -7.24 7.94 -0.47
CA LEU A 39 -6.12 8.67 -1.03
C LEU A 39 -5.44 7.80 -2.08
N SER A 40 -5.33 8.33 -3.29
CA SER A 40 -4.61 7.70 -4.39
C SER A 40 -3.41 8.55 -4.76
N LEU A 41 -2.22 8.00 -4.52
CA LEU A 41 -0.94 8.59 -4.86
C LEU A 41 -0.23 7.68 -5.88
N ARG A 42 -0.96 7.23 -6.90
CA ARG A 42 -0.43 6.33 -7.92
C ARG A 42 0.46 7.08 -8.90
N GLU A 43 1.56 6.46 -9.34
CA GLU A 43 2.40 6.99 -10.43
C GLU A 43 2.96 8.39 -10.14
N LEU A 44 3.48 8.56 -8.92
CA LEU A 44 4.05 9.83 -8.47
C LEU A 44 5.58 9.77 -8.30
N SER A 45 6.22 8.65 -8.63
CA SER A 45 7.66 8.43 -8.39
C SER A 45 8.06 8.74 -6.94
N LEU A 46 7.20 8.42 -5.98
CA LEU A 46 7.45 8.65 -4.56
C LEU A 46 8.42 7.61 -4.02
N GLU A 47 9.47 8.07 -3.36
CA GLU A 47 10.40 7.22 -2.61
C GLU A 47 10.03 7.12 -1.12
N ASP A 48 9.33 8.14 -0.61
CA ASP A 48 8.85 8.21 0.77
C ASP A 48 7.51 8.97 0.85
N LEU A 49 6.77 8.72 1.93
CA LEU A 49 5.48 9.32 2.23
C LEU A 49 5.67 10.23 3.44
N ALA A 50 5.52 11.54 3.26
CA ALA A 50 5.62 12.49 4.37
C ALA A 50 4.49 12.27 5.38
N GLY A 51 4.81 12.35 6.68
CA GLY A 51 3.79 12.29 7.73
C GLY A 51 2.86 13.50 7.70
N GLY A 52 1.59 13.30 8.08
CA GLY A 52 0.66 14.41 8.23
C GLY A 52 -0.75 14.00 8.67
N PRO A 53 -1.56 14.97 9.12
CA PRO A 53 -2.95 14.75 9.52
C PRO A 53 -3.83 14.16 8.42
N TYR A 54 -3.43 14.28 7.15
CA TYR A 54 -4.17 13.75 6.02
C TYR A 54 -4.29 12.23 6.02
N LEU A 55 -3.39 11.52 6.74
CA LEU A 55 -3.42 10.06 6.87
C LEU A 55 -4.32 9.56 7.99
N GLN A 56 -4.67 10.41 8.98
CA GLN A 56 -5.31 9.97 10.23
C GLN A 56 -6.68 9.32 10.02
N ASP A 57 -7.45 9.81 9.04
CA ASP A 57 -8.79 9.33 8.72
C ASP A 57 -8.85 8.43 7.49
N VAL A 58 -7.70 8.21 6.81
CA VAL A 58 -7.66 7.45 5.57
C VAL A 58 -7.94 5.99 5.87
N ARG A 59 -8.93 5.44 5.15
CA ARG A 59 -9.31 4.03 5.21
C ARG A 59 -8.75 3.26 4.04
N SER A 60 -8.54 3.90 2.89
CA SER A 60 -8.01 3.29 1.68
C SER A 60 -6.89 4.16 1.10
N LEU A 61 -5.71 3.57 0.96
CA LEU A 61 -4.52 4.23 0.44
C LEU A 61 -3.94 3.41 -0.73
N CYS A 62 -3.84 4.05 -1.89
CA CYS A 62 -3.20 3.49 -3.07
C CYS A 62 -1.86 4.19 -3.30
N LEU A 63 -0.77 3.43 -3.23
CA LEU A 63 0.61 3.85 -3.45
C LEU A 63 1.23 3.08 -4.63
N ASP A 64 0.40 2.59 -5.54
CA ASP A 64 0.87 1.77 -6.66
C ASP A 64 1.76 2.57 -7.61
N TRP A 65 2.67 1.90 -8.32
CA TRP A 65 3.53 2.52 -9.32
C TRP A 65 4.37 3.69 -8.77
N ASN A 66 4.97 3.49 -7.60
CA ASN A 66 5.94 4.41 -7.03
C ASN A 66 7.32 3.75 -6.91
N GLU A 67 8.25 4.42 -6.26
CA GLU A 67 9.65 4.02 -6.13
C GLU A 67 10.00 3.77 -4.65
N PHE A 68 9.04 3.30 -3.85
CA PHE A 68 9.26 3.02 -2.44
C PHE A 68 10.28 1.89 -2.28
N ALA A 69 11.38 2.17 -1.56
CA ALA A 69 12.37 1.16 -1.17
C ALA A 69 12.02 0.47 0.16
N HIS A 70 11.30 1.16 1.03
CA HIS A 70 10.86 0.68 2.34
C HIS A 70 9.43 1.10 2.62
N LEU A 71 8.79 0.46 3.60
CA LEU A 71 7.48 0.90 4.07
C LEU A 71 7.63 2.27 4.76
N PRO A 72 6.91 3.31 4.32
CA PRO A 72 7.10 4.63 4.89
C PRO A 72 6.60 4.70 6.34
N ALA A 73 7.44 5.24 7.24
CA ALA A 73 7.12 5.35 8.66
C ALA A 73 5.84 6.16 8.93
N ALA A 74 5.46 7.06 8.03
CA ALA A 74 4.22 7.82 8.08
C ALA A 74 2.96 6.95 8.09
N LEU A 75 3.00 5.71 7.61
CA LEU A 75 1.86 4.78 7.68
C LEU A 75 1.46 4.46 9.12
N SER A 76 2.36 4.60 10.09
CA SER A 76 2.03 4.50 11.51
C SER A 76 0.97 5.53 11.97
N ALA A 77 0.86 6.68 11.29
CA ALA A 77 -0.17 7.68 11.56
C ALA A 77 -1.54 7.30 10.98
N ALA A 78 -1.60 6.36 10.03
CA ALA A 78 -2.81 5.91 9.35
C ALA A 78 -3.58 4.89 10.20
N SER A 79 -3.94 5.27 11.43
CA SER A 79 -4.58 4.39 12.42
C SER A 79 -5.91 3.78 11.99
N ARG A 80 -6.57 4.38 10.99
CA ARG A 80 -7.87 3.95 10.45
C ARG A 80 -7.75 3.19 9.12
N LEU A 81 -6.52 2.89 8.69
CA LEU A 81 -6.27 2.27 7.39
C LEU A 81 -6.78 0.83 7.39
N THR A 82 -7.58 0.53 6.37
CA THR A 82 -8.17 -0.80 6.16
C THR A 82 -7.77 -1.40 4.82
N HIS A 83 -7.33 -0.58 3.87
CA HIS A 83 -6.89 -1.04 2.56
C HIS A 83 -5.61 -0.30 2.18
N LEU A 84 -4.54 -1.04 1.90
CA LEU A 84 -3.27 -0.51 1.41
C LEU A 84 -2.89 -1.25 0.13
N SER A 85 -2.57 -0.49 -0.92
CA SER A 85 -2.10 -1.02 -2.19
C SER A 85 -0.70 -0.51 -2.46
N LEU A 86 0.25 -1.42 -2.67
CA LEU A 86 1.68 -1.14 -2.89
C LEU A 86 2.20 -1.80 -4.17
N ASN A 87 1.32 -2.08 -5.14
CA ASN A 87 1.70 -2.77 -6.37
C ASN A 87 2.75 -1.97 -7.16
N TRP A 88 3.61 -2.67 -7.90
CA TRP A 88 4.59 -2.04 -8.78
C TRP A 88 5.59 -1.10 -8.07
N ASN A 89 5.88 -1.34 -6.80
CA ASN A 89 7.01 -0.73 -6.08
C ASN A 89 8.21 -1.68 -6.10
N ARG A 90 8.91 -1.73 -7.24
CA ARG A 90 9.91 -2.78 -7.53
C ARG A 90 11.11 -2.81 -6.59
N GLN A 91 11.38 -1.72 -5.89
CA GLN A 91 12.49 -1.60 -4.93
C GLN A 91 12.06 -1.92 -3.50
N LEU A 92 10.76 -2.15 -3.25
CA LEU A 92 10.22 -2.26 -1.91
C LEU A 92 10.69 -3.53 -1.22
N GLN A 93 11.51 -3.34 -0.19
CA GLN A 93 11.93 -4.37 0.74
C GLN A 93 11.27 -4.12 2.09
N LEU A 94 10.67 -5.17 2.65
CA LEU A 94 10.17 -5.11 4.00
C LEU A 94 11.15 -5.67 5.01
N SER A 95 11.10 -5.09 6.19
CA SER A 95 11.63 -5.68 7.41
C SER A 95 10.52 -6.34 8.25
N SER A 96 10.93 -7.17 9.21
CA SER A 96 10.02 -7.72 10.22
C SER A 96 9.34 -6.62 11.07
N GLY A 97 10.00 -5.48 11.26
CA GLY A 97 9.43 -4.32 11.97
C GLY A 97 8.28 -3.65 11.20
N ASP A 98 8.37 -3.62 9.88
CA ASP A 98 7.31 -3.09 9.01
C ASP A 98 6.07 -3.96 9.08
N VAL A 99 6.25 -5.28 8.99
CA VAL A 99 5.14 -6.24 9.14
C VAL A 99 4.50 -6.13 10.52
N ALA A 100 5.30 -6.07 11.58
CA ALA A 100 4.79 -5.90 12.93
C ALA A 100 3.96 -4.61 13.09
N SER A 101 4.30 -3.55 12.36
CA SER A 101 3.55 -2.29 12.34
C SER A 101 2.23 -2.44 11.59
N LEU A 102 2.24 -3.10 10.42
CA LEU A 102 1.03 -3.37 9.64
C LEU A 102 0.04 -4.30 10.38
N LEU A 103 0.55 -5.30 11.11
CA LEU A 103 -0.28 -6.23 11.90
C LEU A 103 -1.00 -5.55 13.08
N ARG A 104 -0.55 -4.37 13.52
CA ARG A 104 -1.26 -3.58 14.55
C ARG A 104 -2.52 -2.94 14.01
N LEU A 105 -2.72 -2.90 12.69
CA LEU A 105 -3.92 -2.38 12.06
C LEU A 105 -4.93 -3.53 11.93
N PRO A 106 -5.97 -3.58 12.79
CA PRO A 106 -6.79 -4.78 13.03
C PRO A 106 -7.67 -5.20 11.84
N SER A 107 -7.67 -4.43 10.75
CA SER A 107 -8.48 -4.71 9.55
C SER A 107 -7.75 -4.31 8.28
N LEU A 108 -6.43 -4.27 8.29
CA LEU A 108 -5.66 -3.91 7.11
C LEU A 108 -5.66 -5.08 6.11
N GLN A 109 -6.27 -4.83 4.96
CA GLN A 109 -6.09 -5.62 3.76
C GLN A 109 -4.96 -5.02 2.94
N LEU A 110 -3.90 -5.81 2.76
CA LEU A 110 -2.79 -5.43 1.91
C LEU A 110 -2.94 -6.06 0.53
N GLN A 111 -2.85 -5.25 -0.51
CA GLN A 111 -2.70 -5.71 -1.89
C GLN A 111 -1.29 -5.42 -2.39
N ASN A 112 -0.55 -6.50 -2.62
CA ASN A 112 0.69 -6.49 -3.38
C ASN A 112 0.71 -7.73 -4.29
N ALA A 113 0.58 -7.51 -5.59
CA ALA A 113 0.64 -8.53 -6.63
C ALA A 113 2.05 -8.65 -7.22
N ASP A 114 3.00 -7.83 -6.78
CA ASP A 114 4.36 -7.88 -7.30
C ASP A 114 5.12 -9.03 -6.61
N GLN A 115 5.46 -10.04 -7.40
CA GLN A 115 6.18 -11.25 -6.95
C GLN A 115 7.63 -10.96 -6.53
N ALA A 116 8.14 -9.74 -6.73
CA ALA A 116 9.56 -9.41 -6.53
C ALA A 116 10.00 -9.51 -5.07
N ALA A 117 9.10 -9.33 -4.10
CA ALA A 117 9.46 -9.54 -2.70
C ALA A 117 8.98 -10.92 -2.24
N HIS A 118 9.82 -11.92 -2.53
CA HIS A 118 9.79 -13.26 -1.93
C HIS A 118 9.61 -13.17 -0.40
N ASP A 119 10.17 -12.13 0.21
CA ASP A 119 10.02 -11.76 1.62
C ASP A 119 8.56 -11.55 2.06
N TRP A 120 7.62 -11.10 1.21
CA TRP A 120 6.22 -10.93 1.62
C TRP A 120 5.54 -12.24 1.98
N GLN A 121 5.79 -13.29 1.18
CA GLN A 121 5.23 -14.62 1.44
C GLN A 121 5.78 -15.22 2.74
N GLN A 122 7.04 -14.89 3.10
CA GLN A 122 7.67 -15.40 4.30
C GLN A 122 7.38 -14.58 5.55
N LEU A 123 7.42 -13.24 5.46
CA LEU A 123 7.33 -12.34 6.59
C LEU A 123 5.89 -12.07 7.02
N ALA A 124 4.93 -12.06 6.08
CA ALA A 124 3.57 -11.63 6.34
C ALA A 124 2.46 -12.53 5.78
N PRO A 125 2.48 -13.86 6.00
CA PRO A 125 1.42 -14.76 5.53
C PRO A 125 0.03 -14.39 6.10
N GLN A 126 0.00 -13.73 7.26
CA GLN A 126 -1.23 -13.28 7.93
C GLN A 126 -1.87 -12.04 7.28
N LEU A 127 -1.11 -11.28 6.47
CA LEU A 127 -1.61 -10.12 5.73
C LEU A 127 -2.11 -10.50 4.33
N GLN A 128 -1.83 -11.72 3.88
CA GLN A 128 -2.29 -12.22 2.59
C GLN A 128 -3.75 -12.69 2.71
N PRO A 129 -4.59 -12.48 1.67
CA PRO A 129 -5.85 -13.19 1.59
C PRO A 129 -5.56 -14.70 1.64
N PRO A 130 -6.45 -15.51 2.25
CA PRO A 130 -6.22 -16.94 2.42
C PRO A 130 -5.88 -17.57 1.07
N GLN A 131 -4.61 -17.91 0.88
CA GLN A 131 -4.14 -18.68 -0.27
C GLN A 131 -4.85 -20.03 -0.15
N GLN A 132 -5.62 -20.42 -1.16
CA GLN A 132 -6.15 -21.78 -1.22
C GLN A 132 -4.95 -22.71 -1.13
N THR A 133 -4.83 -23.43 -0.01
CA THR A 133 -3.81 -24.44 0.22
C THR A 133 -3.85 -25.36 -0.99
N GLN A 134 -2.82 -25.33 -1.85
CA GLN A 134 -2.65 -26.38 -2.84
C GLN A 134 -2.40 -27.64 -2.02
N GLU A 135 -3.44 -28.47 -1.85
CA GLU A 135 -3.28 -29.83 -1.37
C GLU A 135 -2.17 -30.49 -2.19
N PRO A 136 -1.17 -31.14 -1.56
CA PRO A 136 -0.17 -31.88 -2.30
C PRO A 136 -0.90 -32.93 -3.14
N GLN A 137 -0.89 -32.76 -4.47
CA GLN A 137 -1.43 -33.74 -5.40
C GLN A 137 -0.70 -35.06 -5.17
N GLN A 138 -1.33 -35.96 -4.42
CA GLN A 138 -0.92 -37.35 -4.33
C GLN A 138 -1.03 -37.92 -5.75
N GLN A 139 0.10 -38.07 -6.43
CA GLN A 139 0.19 -38.87 -7.64
C GLN A 139 -0.32 -40.27 -7.30
N PRO A 140 -1.36 -40.79 -7.98
CA PRO A 140 -1.68 -42.20 -7.86
C PRO A 140 -0.50 -42.99 -8.46
N GLN A 141 0.26 -43.67 -7.62
CA GLN A 141 1.19 -44.71 -8.08
C GLN A 141 0.35 -45.77 -8.80
N ALA A 142 0.56 -45.91 -10.11
CA ALA A 142 -0.04 -46.98 -10.88
C ALA A 142 0.49 -48.33 -10.35
N PRO A 143 -0.37 -49.34 -10.17
CA PRO A 143 0.10 -50.68 -9.88
C PRO A 143 0.77 -51.26 -11.13
N PHE A 144 1.91 -51.94 -10.94
CA PHE A 144 2.43 -52.92 -11.90
C PHE A 144 1.71 -54.26 -11.69
#